data_AF-A0A2Z3I040-F1
#
_entry.id   AF-A0A2Z3I040-F1
#
_cell.length_a   1.000
_cell.length_b   1.000
_cell.length_c   1.000
_cell.angle_alpha   90.00
_cell.angle_beta   90.00
_cell.angle_gamma   90.00
#
_symmetry.space_group_name_H-M   'P 1'
#
loop_
_entity.id
_entity.type
_entity.pdbx_description
1 polymer ?
#
loop_
_entity_poly.entity_id
_entity_poly.type
_entity_poly.pdbx_seq_one_letter_code
_entity_poly.pdbx_strand_id
1 'polypeptide(L)'
;MRIDIEIQQGKTFNYGIKLSEKEIIYKSIADIACRAPVRLTINNHNMPDEWPVSISNIKRPVELNTERPVVATVIDENTIEINSIALPCGKSYFGCGVISYYKPYDLDNIVFRGTIRPLVYSEKIFYHWDDIEVSRDKSMIILNIPSSITSSFDWCNGVYDIEALMPNGDIIPIVYPSKVIVNQMVTK
;
A
#
# COMPACT_ATOMS: atom_id res chain seq x y z
N MET A 1 -4.10 -8.16 8.73
CA MET A 1 -3.14 -8.80 7.79
C MET A 1 -1.88 -9.23 8.54
N ARG A 2 -0.93 -9.94 7.91
CA ARG A 2 0.42 -10.20 8.48
C ARG A 2 1.48 -9.71 7.49
N ILE A 3 2.43 -8.92 7.96
CA ILE A 3 3.47 -8.29 7.14
C ILE A 3 4.76 -8.33 7.93
N ASP A 4 5.78 -9.03 7.46
CA ASP A 4 7.08 -8.99 8.11
C ASP A 4 7.84 -7.74 7.68
N ILE A 5 8.54 -7.10 8.62
CA ILE A 5 9.32 -5.88 8.37
C ILE A 5 10.78 -6.07 8.73
N GLU A 6 11.63 -5.32 8.05
CA GLU A 6 13.07 -5.31 8.29
C GLU A 6 13.51 -3.86 8.56
N ILE A 7 14.22 -3.69 9.67
CA ILE A 7 14.76 -2.41 10.10
C ILE A 7 16.27 -2.48 9.99
N GLN A 8 16.86 -1.46 9.35
CA GLN A 8 18.31 -1.31 9.26
C GLN A 8 18.76 -0.40 10.40
N GLN A 9 19.61 -0.94 11.29
CA GLN A 9 20.11 -0.20 12.46
C GLN A 9 20.83 1.08 12.00
N GLY A 10 20.54 2.21 12.65
CA GLY A 10 21.12 3.52 12.31
C GLY A 10 20.56 4.17 11.03
N LYS A 11 19.55 3.58 10.38
CA LYS A 11 18.81 4.21 9.27
C LYS A 11 17.39 4.54 9.69
N THR A 12 16.83 5.59 9.09
CA THR A 12 15.40 5.88 9.24
C THR A 12 14.60 4.75 8.61
N PHE A 13 13.73 4.13 9.40
CA PHE A 13 12.73 3.20 8.89
C PHE A 13 11.51 4.01 8.44
N ASN A 14 11.08 3.81 7.20
CA ASN A 14 9.87 4.41 6.66
C ASN A 14 9.16 3.33 5.83
N TYR A 15 7.98 2.90 6.26
CA TYR A 15 7.25 1.82 5.61
C TYR A 15 5.75 2.15 5.53
N GLY A 16 5.25 2.31 4.31
CA GLY A 16 3.84 2.59 4.02
C GLY A 16 3.01 1.32 3.86
N ILE A 17 1.86 1.25 4.52
CA ILE A 17 0.88 0.16 4.40
C ILE A 17 -0.42 0.72 3.83
N LYS A 18 -0.75 0.34 2.59
CA LYS A 18 -2.05 0.66 1.97
C LYS A 18 -3.15 -0.20 2.60
N LEU A 19 -4.24 0.45 3.01
CA LEU A 19 -5.37 -0.19 3.67
C LEU A 19 -6.56 -0.24 2.73
N SER A 20 -7.07 -1.45 2.49
CA SER A 20 -8.21 -1.69 1.62
C SER A 20 -9.29 -2.49 2.31
N GLU A 21 -10.53 -2.31 1.87
CA GLU A 21 -11.63 -3.21 2.19
C GLU A 21 -11.55 -4.50 1.35
N LYS A 22 -12.39 -5.48 1.68
CA LYS A 22 -12.52 -6.72 0.90
C LYS A 22 -13.32 -6.53 -0.40
N GLU A 23 -14.11 -5.47 -0.47
CA GLU A 23 -14.90 -5.13 -1.64
C GLU A 23 -13.98 -4.83 -2.83
N ILE A 24 -14.30 -5.41 -4.00
CA ILE A 24 -13.59 -5.14 -5.25
C ILE A 24 -14.47 -4.22 -6.09
N ILE A 25 -13.93 -3.07 -6.47
CA ILE A 25 -14.57 -2.12 -7.36
C ILE A 25 -14.20 -2.47 -8.81
N TYR A 26 -15.19 -2.47 -9.70
CA TYR A 26 -15.01 -2.65 -11.13
C TYR A 26 -15.41 -1.38 -11.86
N LYS A 27 -14.57 -0.91 -12.77
CA LYS A 27 -14.85 0.27 -13.60
C LYS A 27 -14.52 -0.03 -15.06
N SER A 28 -15.42 0.37 -15.96
CA SER A 28 -15.20 0.22 -17.39
C SER A 28 -14.14 1.18 -17.92
N ILE A 29 -13.29 0.68 -18.80
CA ILE A 29 -12.29 1.47 -19.51
C ILE A 29 -12.99 2.16 -20.69
N ALA A 30 -13.05 3.49 -20.63
CA ALA A 30 -13.67 4.31 -21.66
C ALA A 30 -12.75 4.47 -22.87
N ASP A 31 -11.45 4.65 -22.65
CA ASP A 31 -10.46 4.79 -23.71
C ASP A 31 -9.05 4.38 -23.25
N ILE A 32 -8.16 4.13 -24.22
CA ILE A 32 -6.74 3.83 -23.97
C ILE A 32 -5.88 4.63 -24.94
N ALA A 33 -5.03 5.51 -24.39
CA ALA A 33 -4.11 6.29 -25.20
C ALA A 33 -2.91 5.44 -25.63
N CYS A 34 -2.62 5.44 -26.93
CA CYS A 34 -1.40 4.84 -27.50
C CYS A 34 -0.16 5.67 -27.14
N ARG A 35 0.47 5.35 -26.01
CA ARG A 35 1.69 6.00 -25.52
C ARG A 35 2.46 5.07 -24.58
N ALA A 36 3.69 5.49 -24.26
CA ALA A 36 4.54 4.89 -23.26
C ALA A 36 5.00 5.99 -22.28
N PRO A 37 4.61 5.95 -21.00
CA PRO A 37 3.68 5.01 -20.36
C PRO A 37 2.25 5.03 -20.92
N VAL A 38 1.55 3.90 -20.84
CA VAL A 38 0.14 3.79 -21.26
C VAL A 38 -0.78 4.57 -20.31
N ARG A 39 -1.80 5.23 -20.88
CA ARG A 39 -2.87 5.88 -20.10
C ARG A 39 -4.22 5.27 -20.40
N LEU A 40 -5.00 5.07 -19.35
CA LEU A 40 -6.36 4.56 -19.42
C LEU A 40 -7.31 5.67 -18.96
N THR A 41 -8.38 5.88 -19.72
CA THR A 41 -9.49 6.75 -19.32
C THR A 41 -10.56 5.92 -18.64
N ILE A 42 -10.82 6.20 -17.37
CA ILE A 42 -11.85 5.56 -16.54
C ILE A 42 -12.60 6.65 -15.79
N ASN A 43 -13.85 6.90 -16.16
CA ASN A 43 -14.63 7.98 -15.56
C ASN A 43 -14.84 7.77 -14.05
N ASN A 44 -14.51 8.79 -13.25
CA ASN A 44 -14.65 8.82 -11.79
C ASN A 44 -14.13 7.53 -11.14
N HIS A 45 -12.83 7.25 -11.32
CA HIS A 45 -12.24 6.04 -10.77
C HIS A 45 -12.12 6.10 -9.24
N ASN A 46 -12.10 7.28 -8.61
CA ASN A 46 -12.06 7.44 -7.13
C ASN A 46 -10.99 6.56 -6.45
N MET A 47 -9.87 6.35 -7.15
CA MET A 47 -8.80 5.48 -6.73
C MET A 47 -7.66 6.38 -6.22
N PRO A 48 -7.03 6.05 -5.09
CA PRO A 48 -5.84 6.72 -4.62
C PRO A 48 -4.68 6.63 -5.60
N ASP A 49 -3.72 7.53 -5.47
CA ASP A 49 -2.48 7.43 -6.23
C ASP A 49 -1.65 6.19 -5.81
N GLU A 50 -0.87 5.68 -6.76
CA GLU A 50 -0.04 4.47 -6.61
C GLU A 50 -0.83 3.22 -6.16
N TRP A 51 -2.10 3.11 -6.52
CA TRP A 51 -2.95 2.00 -6.08
C TRP A 51 -2.81 0.76 -6.98
N PRO A 52 -2.78 -0.47 -6.43
CA PRO A 52 -2.77 -1.69 -7.22
C PRO A 52 -4.09 -1.88 -7.99
N VAL A 53 -3.99 -2.10 -9.29
CA VAL A 53 -5.12 -2.30 -10.20
C VAL A 53 -4.88 -3.50 -11.11
N SER A 54 -5.91 -4.28 -11.35
CA SER A 54 -5.92 -5.33 -12.36
C SER A 54 -6.68 -4.86 -13.59
N ILE A 55 -6.15 -5.14 -14.77
CA ILE A 55 -6.77 -4.83 -16.06
C ILE A 55 -7.24 -6.14 -16.69
N SER A 56 -8.50 -6.19 -17.12
CA SER A 56 -9.08 -7.40 -17.68
C SER A 56 -10.07 -7.12 -18.80
N ASN A 57 -10.40 -8.18 -19.54
CA ASN A 57 -11.38 -8.21 -20.64
C ASN A 57 -11.06 -7.34 -21.86
N ILE A 58 -9.86 -6.74 -21.94
CA ILE A 58 -9.46 -6.01 -23.15
C ILE A 58 -9.26 -7.02 -24.30
N LYS A 59 -10.04 -6.87 -25.37
CA LYS A 59 -9.89 -7.70 -26.57
C LYS A 59 -8.71 -7.27 -27.42
N ARG A 60 -8.55 -5.96 -27.61
CA ARG A 60 -7.43 -5.34 -28.33
C ARG A 60 -7.12 -3.99 -27.70
N PRO A 61 -5.85 -3.71 -27.34
CA PRO A 61 -4.69 -4.61 -27.28
C PRO A 61 -4.77 -5.64 -26.11
N VAL A 62 -4.76 -6.94 -26.41
CA VAL A 62 -4.94 -8.01 -25.41
C VAL A 62 -3.79 -8.07 -24.39
N GLU A 63 -2.60 -7.62 -24.78
CA GLU A 63 -1.40 -7.57 -23.94
C GLU A 63 -1.52 -6.61 -22.74
N LEU A 64 -2.53 -5.73 -22.72
CA LEU A 64 -2.80 -4.87 -21.56
C LEU A 64 -3.50 -5.59 -20.43
N ASN A 65 -4.06 -6.77 -20.65
CA ASN A 65 -4.62 -7.56 -19.56
C ASN A 65 -3.49 -8.01 -18.63
N THR A 66 -3.69 -7.87 -17.32
CA THR A 66 -2.67 -8.13 -16.32
C THR A 66 -2.95 -9.41 -15.56
N GLU A 67 -1.97 -10.31 -15.46
CA GLU A 67 -2.08 -11.51 -14.61
C GLU A 67 -2.00 -11.19 -13.11
N ARG A 68 -1.28 -10.12 -12.76
CA ARG A 68 -1.13 -9.60 -11.39
C ARG A 68 -1.42 -8.12 -11.37
N PRO A 69 -1.94 -7.57 -10.26
CA PRO A 69 -2.16 -6.14 -10.14
C PRO A 69 -0.89 -5.34 -10.46
N VAL A 70 -1.05 -4.28 -11.23
CA VAL A 70 -0.02 -3.29 -11.54
C VAL A 70 -0.28 -2.02 -10.73
N VAL A 71 0.75 -1.26 -10.43
CA VAL A 71 0.60 0.01 -9.72
C VAL A 71 0.19 1.09 -10.73
N ALA A 72 -0.93 1.76 -10.46
CA ALA A 72 -1.42 2.87 -11.26
C ALA A 72 -1.04 4.21 -10.63
N THR A 73 -0.55 5.13 -11.45
CA THR A 73 -0.41 6.54 -11.09
C THR A 73 -1.68 7.28 -11.51
N VAL A 74 -2.26 8.04 -10.59
CA VAL A 74 -3.45 8.85 -10.87
C VAL A 74 -3.00 10.17 -11.49
N ILE A 75 -3.52 10.49 -12.67
CA ILE A 75 -3.24 11.75 -13.37
C ILE A 75 -4.30 12.79 -13.04
N ASP A 76 -5.57 12.36 -13.08
CA ASP A 76 -6.76 13.14 -12.74
C ASP A 76 -7.91 12.18 -12.42
N GLU A 77 -9.08 12.69 -12.05
CA GLU A 77 -10.27 11.91 -11.64
C GLU A 77 -10.76 10.87 -12.68
N ASN A 78 -10.36 11.05 -13.95
CA ASN A 78 -10.79 10.22 -15.06
C ASN A 78 -9.64 9.48 -15.75
N THR A 79 -8.39 9.66 -15.31
CA THR A 79 -7.22 9.19 -16.04
C THR A 79 -6.18 8.59 -15.11
N ILE A 80 -5.75 7.37 -15.44
CA ILE A 80 -4.63 6.71 -14.78
C ILE A 80 -3.53 6.36 -15.78
N GLU A 81 -2.30 6.30 -15.30
CA GLU A 81 -1.11 5.92 -16.05
C GLU A 81 -0.50 4.64 -15.46
N ILE A 82 -0.12 3.69 -16.32
CA ILE A 82 0.56 2.46 -15.90
C ILE A 82 1.99 2.50 -16.43
N ASN A 83 2.93 2.88 -15.56
CA ASN A 83 4.33 3.07 -15.94
C ASN A 83 5.04 1.77 -16.38
N SER A 84 4.59 0.61 -15.88
CA SER A 84 5.16 -0.69 -16.25
C SER A 84 4.76 -1.17 -17.65
N ILE A 85 3.86 -0.46 -18.34
CA ILE A 85 3.30 -0.91 -19.61
C ILE A 85 3.46 0.18 -20.68
N ALA A 86 4.01 -0.21 -21.83
CA ALA A 86 4.09 0.62 -23.02
C ALA A 86 3.08 0.14 -24.07
N LEU A 87 2.33 1.06 -24.68
CA LEU A 87 1.47 0.76 -25.81
C LEU A 87 1.95 1.50 -27.07
N PRO A 88 2.66 0.81 -28.00
CA PRO A 88 3.08 1.40 -29.26
C PRO A 88 1.90 1.90 -30.10
N CYS A 89 2.09 3.03 -30.78
CA CYS A 89 1.11 3.55 -31.73
C CYS A 89 0.81 2.52 -32.83
N GLY A 90 -0.47 2.35 -33.16
CA GLY A 90 -0.95 1.40 -34.19
C GLY A 90 -1.89 0.31 -33.67
N LYS A 91 -2.09 0.20 -32.35
CA LYS A 91 -3.09 -0.70 -31.75
C LYS A 91 -4.20 0.11 -31.09
N SER A 92 -5.24 0.44 -31.87
CA SER A 92 -6.43 1.10 -31.33
C SER A 92 -7.16 0.19 -30.35
N TYR A 93 -7.61 0.78 -29.24
CA TYR A 93 -8.48 0.12 -28.29
C TYR A 93 -9.80 -0.26 -28.96
N PHE A 94 -10.23 -1.50 -28.75
CA PHE A 94 -11.50 -2.00 -29.24
C PHE A 94 -12.06 -3.07 -28.31
N GLY A 95 -13.35 -2.95 -27.98
CA GLY A 95 -14.09 -3.89 -27.14
C GLY A 95 -14.42 -3.31 -25.77
N CYS A 96 -14.55 -4.19 -24.78
CA CYS A 96 -14.96 -3.85 -23.42
C CYS A 96 -13.85 -4.23 -22.43
N GLY A 97 -13.04 -3.27 -21.99
CA GLY A 97 -12.08 -3.47 -20.90
C GLY A 97 -12.64 -3.02 -19.56
N VAL A 98 -12.19 -3.65 -18.48
CA VAL A 98 -12.47 -3.21 -17.11
C VAL A 98 -11.19 -3.17 -16.29
N ILE A 99 -11.10 -2.17 -15.41
CA ILE A 99 -10.19 -2.21 -14.29
C ILE A 99 -10.90 -2.78 -13.07
N SER A 100 -10.16 -3.47 -12.21
CA SER A 100 -10.61 -3.86 -10.89
C SER A 100 -9.55 -3.58 -9.82
N TYR A 101 -10.00 -3.12 -8.66
CA TYR A 101 -9.13 -2.80 -7.52
C TYR A 101 -9.91 -2.97 -6.22
N TYR A 102 -9.20 -3.26 -5.13
CA TYR A 102 -9.82 -3.27 -3.81
C TYR A 102 -10.22 -1.84 -3.42
N LYS A 103 -11.42 -1.71 -2.86
CA LYS A 103 -11.94 -0.44 -2.38
C LYS A 103 -10.98 0.12 -1.32
N PRO A 104 -10.50 1.37 -1.47
CA PRO A 104 -9.67 2.02 -0.47
C PRO A 104 -10.41 2.13 0.84
N TYR A 105 -9.72 1.87 1.95
CA TYR A 105 -10.31 2.02 3.27
C TYR A 105 -10.46 3.51 3.61
N ASP A 106 -11.59 3.88 4.19
CA ASP A 106 -11.83 5.23 4.70
C ASP A 106 -11.11 5.42 6.05
N LEU A 107 -10.22 6.40 6.12
CA LEU A 107 -9.33 6.64 7.27
C LEU A 107 -9.77 7.85 8.11
N ASP A 108 -10.96 8.39 7.87
CA ASP A 108 -11.44 9.55 8.58
C ASP A 108 -11.68 9.25 10.07
N ASN A 109 -11.09 10.10 10.91
CA ASN A 109 -11.18 10.03 12.38
C ASN A 109 -10.68 8.71 13.01
N ILE A 110 -9.88 7.92 12.29
CA ILE A 110 -9.25 6.71 12.83
C ILE A 110 -7.84 7.04 13.33
N VAL A 111 -7.50 6.57 14.52
CA VAL A 111 -6.16 6.68 15.10
C VAL A 111 -5.48 5.32 15.07
N PHE A 112 -4.22 5.27 14.65
CA PHE A 112 -3.45 4.03 14.57
C PHE A 112 -2.30 4.06 15.55
N ARG A 113 -2.09 2.94 16.24
CA ARG A 113 -0.95 2.74 17.15
C ARG A 113 -0.38 1.35 16.99
N GLY A 114 0.88 1.18 17.38
CA GLY A 114 1.55 -0.10 17.26
C GLY A 114 2.65 -0.30 18.29
N THR A 115 3.05 -1.56 18.48
CA THR A 115 4.16 -1.90 19.38
C THR A 115 5.10 -2.89 18.74
N ILE A 116 6.37 -2.81 19.11
CA ILE A 116 7.35 -3.87 18.92
C ILE A 116 7.65 -4.51 20.26
N ARG A 117 7.61 -5.83 20.33
CA ARG A 117 7.87 -6.65 21.52
C ARG A 117 8.85 -7.79 21.20
N PRO A 118 9.53 -8.38 22.19
CA PRO A 118 10.33 -9.60 21.96
C PRO A 118 9.47 -10.78 21.51
N LEU A 119 8.29 -10.94 22.10
CA LEU A 119 7.33 -12.03 21.88
C LEU A 119 5.90 -11.51 22.05
N VAL A 120 4.91 -12.24 21.50
CA VAL A 120 3.49 -11.81 21.47
C VAL A 120 2.92 -11.48 22.85
N TYR A 121 3.31 -12.25 23.87
CA TYR A 121 2.80 -12.11 25.24
C TYR A 121 3.79 -11.40 26.19
N SER A 122 4.79 -10.71 25.63
CA SER A 122 5.77 -10.01 26.46
C SER A 122 5.23 -8.67 26.95
N GLU A 123 5.39 -8.39 28.24
CA GLU A 123 5.15 -7.04 28.78
C GLU A 123 6.27 -6.07 28.41
N LYS A 124 7.45 -6.57 28.00
CA LYS A 124 8.55 -5.74 27.53
C LYS A 124 8.21 -5.18 26.14
N ILE A 125 8.30 -3.87 26.03
CA ILE A 125 8.14 -3.13 24.76
C ILE A 125 9.52 -2.67 24.31
N PHE A 126 9.88 -2.99 23.08
CA PHE A 126 11.09 -2.47 22.43
C PHE A 126 10.85 -1.09 21.81
N TYR A 127 9.66 -0.86 21.26
CA TYR A 127 9.29 0.40 20.64
C TYR A 127 7.76 0.54 20.59
N HIS A 128 7.27 1.77 20.63
CA HIS A 128 5.84 2.08 20.51
C HIS A 128 5.65 3.20 19.48
N TRP A 129 4.64 3.04 18.63
CA TRP A 129 4.11 4.11 17.79
C TRP A 129 2.82 4.63 18.44
N ASP A 130 2.90 5.77 19.13
CA ASP A 130 1.73 6.38 19.79
C ASP A 130 0.75 7.01 18.79
N ASP A 131 1.28 7.52 17.67
CA ASP A 131 0.52 8.15 16.59
C ASP A 131 1.19 7.82 15.25
N ILE A 132 0.64 6.82 14.55
CA ILE A 132 1.12 6.44 13.22
C ILE A 132 0.57 7.44 12.20
N GLU A 133 1.46 7.98 11.36
CA GLU A 133 1.09 8.93 10.31
C GLU A 133 0.06 8.30 9.34
N VAL A 134 -0.97 9.08 8.99
CA VAL A 134 -2.08 8.67 8.12
C VAL A 134 -2.13 9.56 6.87
N SER A 135 -1.92 8.95 5.70
CA SER A 135 -2.13 9.56 4.38
C SER A 135 -3.50 9.14 3.86
N ARG A 136 -4.49 10.02 4.02
CA ARG A 136 -5.89 9.78 3.65
C ARG A 136 -6.10 9.73 2.14
N ASP A 137 -5.38 10.58 1.43
CA ASP A 137 -5.36 10.63 -0.03
C ASP A 137 -4.82 9.35 -0.67
N LYS A 138 -3.90 8.65 0.02
CA LYS A 138 -3.35 7.36 -0.41
C LYS A 138 -4.01 6.13 0.23
N SER A 139 -4.99 6.32 1.11
CA SER A 139 -5.52 5.29 2.02
C SER A 139 -4.39 4.44 2.64
N MET A 140 -3.42 5.11 3.26
CA MET A 140 -2.17 4.51 3.71
C MET A 140 -1.78 5.00 5.10
N ILE A 141 -1.22 4.09 5.90
CA ILE A 141 -0.52 4.44 7.16
C ILE A 141 0.99 4.32 6.97
N ILE A 142 1.78 5.17 7.63
CA ILE A 142 3.23 5.22 7.48
C ILE A 142 3.90 4.94 8.83
N LEU A 143 4.60 3.82 8.89
CA LEU A 143 5.44 3.48 10.05
C LEU A 143 6.78 4.18 9.90
N ASN A 144 7.06 5.10 10.83
CA ASN A 144 8.33 5.79 10.89
C ASN A 144 9.09 5.45 12.18
N ILE A 145 10.38 5.16 12.06
CA ILE A 145 11.31 5.16 13.20
C ILE A 145 12.55 5.96 12.78
N PRO A 146 12.87 7.07 13.46
CA PRO A 146 14.06 7.87 13.16
C PRO A 146 15.35 7.06 13.31
N SER A 147 16.38 7.40 12.51
CA SER A 147 17.70 6.77 12.58
C SER A 147 18.34 6.87 13.98
N SER A 148 18.09 7.96 14.71
CA SER A 148 18.56 8.13 16.09
C SER A 148 18.01 7.05 17.03
N ILE A 149 16.78 6.59 16.82
CA ILE A 149 16.17 5.50 17.61
C ILE A 149 16.63 4.14 17.10
N THR A 150 16.65 3.92 15.78
CA THR A 150 17.09 2.62 15.25
C THR A 150 18.57 2.36 15.56
N SER A 151 19.40 3.41 15.71
CA SER A 151 20.79 3.26 16.14
C SER A 151 20.95 2.71 17.57
N SER A 152 19.96 2.91 18.44
CA SER A 152 19.99 2.43 19.83
C SER A 152 19.39 1.03 20.01
N PHE A 153 18.86 0.41 18.96
CA PHE A 153 18.34 -0.95 19.06
C PHE A 153 19.48 -1.94 19.33
N ASP A 154 19.37 -2.68 20.43
CA ASP A 154 20.32 -3.68 20.92
C ASP A 154 19.81 -5.12 20.73
N TRP A 155 18.68 -5.28 20.04
CA TRP A 155 18.02 -6.55 19.73
C TRP A 155 17.93 -6.76 18.21
N CYS A 156 17.83 -8.02 17.78
CA CYS A 156 17.81 -8.37 16.34
C CYS A 156 16.48 -8.97 15.86
N ASN A 157 15.63 -9.45 16.77
CA ASN A 157 14.35 -10.07 16.44
C ASN A 157 13.27 -9.62 17.42
N GLY A 158 12.06 -9.46 16.90
CA GLY A 158 10.86 -9.21 17.68
C GLY A 158 9.61 -9.52 16.88
N VAL A 159 8.47 -9.18 17.48
CA VAL A 159 7.17 -9.16 16.84
C VAL A 159 6.57 -7.78 16.95
N TYR A 160 5.80 -7.38 15.95
CA TYR A 160 5.04 -6.14 16.00
C TYR A 160 3.60 -6.36 15.59
N ASP A 161 2.73 -5.49 16.08
CA ASP A 161 1.31 -5.43 15.76
C ASP A 161 0.85 -3.97 15.70
N ILE A 162 -0.22 -3.75 14.95
CA ILE A 162 -0.84 -2.43 14.75
C ILE A 162 -2.35 -2.60 14.94
N GLU A 163 -2.94 -1.67 15.67
CA GLU A 163 -4.37 -1.58 15.89
C GLU A 163 -4.90 -0.19 15.55
N ALA A 164 -6.16 -0.15 15.15
CA ALA A 164 -6.92 1.06 14.88
C ALA A 164 -7.90 1.29 16.03
N LEU A 165 -7.90 2.50 16.56
CA LEU A 165 -8.96 3.04 17.41
C LEU A 165 -9.98 3.72 16.51
N MET A 166 -11.17 3.12 16.42
CA MET A 166 -12.28 3.60 15.62
C MET A 166 -13.03 4.74 16.33
N PRO A 167 -13.73 5.63 15.61
CA PRO A 167 -14.50 6.72 16.20
C PRO A 167 -15.59 6.28 17.19
N ASN A 168 -16.10 5.06 17.03
CA ASN A 168 -17.10 4.47 17.92
C ASN A 168 -16.49 3.84 19.20
N GLY A 169 -15.17 3.90 19.36
CA GLY A 169 -14.44 3.32 20.49
C GLY A 169 -13.96 1.88 20.28
N ASP A 170 -14.28 1.25 19.15
CA ASP A 170 -13.80 -0.11 18.86
C ASP A 170 -12.29 -0.11 18.59
N ILE A 171 -11.62 -1.17 19.04
CA ILE A 171 -10.21 -1.42 18.74
C ILE A 171 -10.13 -2.60 17.78
N ILE A 172 -9.59 -2.36 16.58
CA ILE A 172 -9.53 -3.35 15.50
C ILE A 172 -8.07 -3.66 15.17
N PRO A 173 -7.66 -4.95 15.12
CA PRO A 173 -6.33 -5.31 14.67
C PRO A 173 -6.18 -5.07 13.17
N ILE A 174 -5.17 -4.29 12.79
CA ILE A 174 -4.83 -3.98 11.39
C ILE A 174 -3.72 -4.91 10.91
N VAL A 175 -2.62 -4.96 11.67
CA VAL A 175 -1.54 -5.91 11.48
C VAL A 175 -1.52 -6.83 12.69
N TYR A 176 -1.82 -8.12 12.45
CA TYR A 176 -1.64 -9.16 13.45
C TYR A 176 -0.16 -9.35 13.74
N PRO A 177 0.20 -9.90 14.91
CA PRO A 177 1.60 -10.13 15.28
C PRO A 177 2.41 -10.74 14.14
N SER A 178 3.37 -9.95 13.65
CA SER A 178 4.23 -10.26 12.50
C SER A 178 5.68 -10.03 12.87
N LYS A 179 6.61 -10.64 12.12
CA LYS A 179 8.02 -10.61 12.46
C LYS A 179 8.62 -9.22 12.20
N VAL A 180 9.49 -8.79 13.11
CA VAL A 180 10.43 -7.70 12.82
C VAL A 180 11.86 -8.20 13.01
N ILE A 181 12.71 -7.87 12.05
CA ILE A 181 14.14 -8.15 12.08
C ILE A 181 14.89 -6.82 12.11
N VAL A 182 15.87 -6.68 13.00
CA VAL A 182 16.81 -5.56 12.98
C VAL A 182 18.15 -6.08 12.49
N ASN A 183 18.57 -5.58 11.33
CA ASN A 183 19.88 -5.87 10.78
C ASN A 183 20.90 -4.90 11.37
N GLN A 184 21.76 -5.43 12.24
CA GLN A 184 22.85 -4.68 12.85
C GLN A 184 23.90 -4.31 11.80
N MET A 185 24.38 -3.07 11.85
CA MET A 185 25.54 -2.72 11.05
C MET A 185 26.78 -3.31 11.73
N VAL A 186 27.47 -4.22 11.03
CA VAL A 186 28.82 -4.62 11.41
C VAL A 186 29.74 -3.47 11.00
N THR A 187 30.06 -2.59 11.94
CA THR A 187 31.13 -1.60 11.75
C THR A 187 32.43 -2.38 11.60
N LYS A 188 33.00 -2.42 10.38
CA LYS A 188 34.37 -2.87 10.15
C LYS A 188 35.36 -1.80 10.57
#